data_AF-A0A955QT94-F1
#
_entry.id   AF-A0A955QT94-F1
#
_cell.length_a   1.000
_cell.length_b   1.000
_cell.length_c   1.000
_cell.angle_alpha   90.00
_cell.angle_beta   90.00
_cell.angle_gamma   90.00
#
_symmetry.space_group_name_H-M   'P 1'
#
loop_
_entity.id
_entity.type
_entity.pdbx_description
1 polymer ?
#
loop_
_entity_poly.entity_id
_entity_poly.type
_entity_poly.pdbx_seq_one_letter_code
_entity_poly.pdbx_strand_id
1 'polypeptide(L)' 'MRHRLQIQSCHTQLGEEPFSETSAAQSLEHCMADHAIDLRVSEVDAKSGTVQFRCRVCRRAYHLAVSLFETHQR' A
#
# COMPACT_ATOMS: atom_id res chain seq x y z
N MET A 1 -2.05 4.12 -18.82
CA MET A 1 -1.13 3.09 -18.28
C MET A 1 -1.83 2.36 -17.15
N ARG A 2 -1.82 1.02 -17.13
CA ARG A 2 -2.41 0.23 -16.05
C ARG A 2 -1.30 -0.55 -15.37
N HIS A 3 -1.17 -0.37 -14.06
CA HIS A 3 -0.23 -1.12 -13.24
C HIS A 3 -1.00 -2.20 -12.48
N ARG A 4 -0.48 -3.43 -12.48
CA ARG A 4 -0.98 -4.53 -11.66
C ARG A 4 0.06 -4.84 -10.60
N LEU A 5 -0.36 -4.79 -9.35
CA LEU A 5 0.44 -5.23 -8.21
C LEU A 5 -0.20 -6.47 -7.60
N GLN A 6 0.61 -7.46 -7.27
CA GLN A 6 0.19 -8.57 -6.42
C GLN A 6 0.76 -8.36 -5.02
N ILE A 7 -0.12 -8.04 -4.07
CA ILE A 7 0.21 -7.80 -2.66
C ILE A 7 0.22 -9.16 -1.94
N GLN A 8 1.34 -9.49 -1.30
CA GLN A 8 1.48 -10.69 -0.46
C GLN A 8 1.09 -10.43 0.98
N SER A 9 1.49 -9.28 1.53
CA SER A 9 1.11 -8.86 2.86
C SER A 9 0.99 -7.35 2.94
N CYS A 10 0.13 -6.87 3.85
CA CYS A 10 -0.11 -5.45 4.10
C CYS A 10 -0.07 -5.18 5.59
N HIS A 11 0.82 -4.30 6.02
CA HIS A 11 0.97 -3.92 7.42
C HIS A 11 0.93 -2.41 7.55
N THR A 12 0.27 -1.89 8.58
CA THR A 12 0.49 -0.50 9.01
C THR A 12 1.66 -0.48 10.00
N GLN A 13 2.40 0.63 10.05
CA GLN A 13 3.57 0.73 10.93
C GLN A 13 3.15 0.47 12.40
N LEU A 14 3.97 -0.30 13.14
CA LEU A 14 3.77 -0.63 14.56
C LEU A 14 3.43 0.64 15.37
N GLY A 15 2.18 0.73 15.85
CA GLY A 15 1.66 1.88 16.61
C GLY A 15 0.42 2.55 15.98
N GLU A 16 0.08 2.23 14.73
CA GLU A 16 -1.18 2.66 14.09
C GLU A 16 -2.18 1.49 14.07
N GLU A 17 -3.34 1.65 14.73
CA GLU A 17 -4.49 0.77 14.45
C GLU A 17 -4.80 0.87 12.94
N PRO A 18 -4.81 -0.24 12.20
CA PRO A 18 -5.14 -1.60 12.62
C PRO A 18 -3.92 -2.55 12.78
N PHE A 19 -3.87 -3.29 13.89
CA PHE A 19 -2.71 -4.12 14.24
C PHE A 19 -2.62 -5.48 13.53
N SER A 20 -3.62 -5.87 12.75
CA SER A 20 -3.61 -7.15 12.01
C SER A 20 -3.50 -6.93 10.51
N GLU A 21 -2.87 -7.87 9.81
CA GLU A 21 -2.68 -7.80 8.36
C GLU A 21 -4.02 -7.68 7.60
N THR A 22 -5.03 -8.45 8.00
CA THR A 22 -6.39 -8.37 7.42
C THR A 22 -7.01 -6.99 7.61
N SER A 23 -6.83 -6.39 8.78
CA SER A 23 -7.42 -5.08 9.08
C SER A 23 -6.64 -3.94 8.42
N ALA A 24 -5.31 -4.07 8.28
CA ALA A 24 -4.48 -3.15 7.52
C ALA A 24 -4.84 -3.16 6.01
N ALA A 25 -5.07 -4.34 5.42
CA ALA A 25 -5.53 -4.46 4.04
C ALA A 25 -6.90 -3.81 3.82
N GLN A 26 -7.87 -4.08 4.69
CA GLN A 26 -9.18 -3.42 4.65
C GLN A 26 -9.07 -1.90 4.81
N SER A 27 -8.23 -1.42 5.72
CA SER A 27 -7.96 0.01 5.92
C SER A 27 -7.34 0.67 4.68
N LEU A 28 -6.45 -0.05 3.97
CA LEU A 28 -5.88 0.41 2.71
C LEU A 28 -6.96 0.47 1.62
N GLU A 29 -7.83 -0.52 1.50
CA GLU A 29 -8.94 -0.53 0.53
C GLU A 29 -9.85 0.69 0.73
N HIS A 30 -10.22 1.00 1.98
CA HIS A 30 -11.00 2.20 2.30
C HIS A 30 -10.22 3.49 1.95
N CYS A 31 -8.93 3.55 2.28
CA CYS A 31 -8.10 4.72 1.91
C CYS A 31 -7.97 4.89 0.40
N MET A 32 -7.91 3.80 -0.37
CA MET A 32 -7.88 3.86 -1.83
C MET A 32 -9.23 4.31 -2.41
N ALA A 33 -10.35 3.95 -1.78
CA ALA A 33 -11.68 4.39 -2.18
C ALA A 33 -11.90 5.88 -1.89
N ASP A 34 -11.54 6.33 -0.68
CA ASP A 34 -11.88 7.67 -0.20
C ASP A 34 -10.80 8.73 -0.49
N HIS A 35 -9.53 8.32 -0.50
CA HIS A 35 -8.36 9.21 -0.52
C HIS A 35 -7.38 8.89 -1.65
N ALA A 36 -7.86 8.35 -2.78
CA ALA A 36 -7.02 7.92 -3.90
C ALA A 36 -5.96 8.97 -4.34
N ILE A 37 -6.33 10.25 -4.36
CA ILE A 37 -5.47 11.35 -4.81
C ILE A 37 -4.40 11.71 -3.76
N ASP A 38 -4.70 11.46 -2.48
CA ASP A 38 -3.84 11.77 -1.34
C ASP A 38 -2.98 10.58 -0.89
N LEU A 39 -3.20 9.40 -1.48
CA LEU A 39 -2.38 8.22 -1.31
C LEU A 39 -1.17 8.28 -2.26
N ARG A 40 0.03 8.29 -1.69
CA ARG A 40 1.27 8.38 -2.47
C ARG A 40 2.20 7.22 -2.13
N VAL A 41 2.96 6.78 -3.13
CA VAL A 41 4.11 5.91 -2.90
C VAL A 41 5.19 6.75 -2.23
N SER A 42 5.60 6.37 -1.01
CA SER A 42 6.68 7.02 -0.28
C SER A 42 8.01 6.30 -0.44
N GLU A 43 7.99 4.97 -0.58
CA GLU A 43 9.19 4.15 -0.71
C GLU A 43 8.92 2.93 -1.60
N VAL A 44 9.92 2.53 -2.39
CA VAL A 44 9.92 1.30 -3.19
C VAL A 44 11.29 0.65 -3.03
N ASP A 45 11.33 -0.53 -2.43
CA ASP A 45 12.51 -1.38 -2.43
C ASP A 45 12.27 -2.57 -3.36
N ALA A 46 12.78 -2.46 -4.58
CA ALA A 46 12.67 -3.51 -5.59
C ALA A 46 13.51 -4.75 -5.26
N LYS A 47 14.51 -4.67 -4.37
CA LYS A 47 15.33 -5.83 -3.98
C LYS A 47 14.60 -6.72 -2.99
N SER A 48 13.94 -6.11 -2.00
CA SER A 48 13.11 -6.83 -1.04
C SER A 48 11.67 -7.05 -1.51
N GLY A 49 11.26 -6.40 -2.60
CA GLY A 49 9.90 -6.48 -3.10
C GLY A 49 8.93 -5.79 -2.14
N THR A 50 9.29 -4.65 -1.58
CA THR A 50 8.43 -3.91 -0.65
C THR A 50 8.10 -2.52 -1.19
N VAL A 51 6.88 -2.07 -0.93
CA VAL A 51 6.38 -0.74 -1.31
C VAL A 51 5.69 -0.13 -0.10
N GLN A 52 6.02 1.13 0.19
CA GLN A 52 5.34 1.91 1.19
C GLN A 52 4.40 2.92 0.53
N PHE A 53 3.14 2.92 0.96
CA PHE A 53 2.17 3.96 0.65
C PHE A 53 1.90 4.81 1.87
N ARG A 54 1.70 6.11 1.66
CA ARG A 54 1.33 7.05 2.71
C ARG A 54 0.12 7.86 2.28
N CYS A 55 -0.92 7.84 3.11
CA CYS A 55 -2.10 8.69 2.92
C CYS A 55 -1.88 10.01 3.68
N ARG A 56 -2.05 11.15 3.01
CA ARG A 56 -1.93 12.47 3.66
C ARG A 56 -3.12 12.82 4.56
N VAL A 57 -4.31 12.33 4.23
CA VAL A 57 -5.54 12.59 5.01
C VAL A 57 -5.55 11.76 6.29
N CYS A 58 -5.41 10.44 6.16
CA CYS A 58 -5.37 9.54 7.32
C CYS A 58 -4.06 9.63 8.11
N ARG A 59 -3.02 10.20 7.50
CA ARG A 59 -1.63 10.23 8.02
C ARG A 59 -0.99 8.85 8.25
N ARG A 60 -1.63 7.80 7.75
CA ARG A 60 -1.20 6.39 7.88
C ARG A 60 -0.14 6.00 6.86
N ALA A 61 0.75 5.11 7.28
CA ALA A 61 1.72 4.45 6.41
C ALA A 61 1.41 2.96 6.27
N TYR A 62 1.28 2.51 5.03
CA TYR A 62 1.01 1.12 4.64
C TYR A 62 2.26 0.53 4.00
N HIS A 63 2.76 -0.55 4.57
CA HIS A 63 3.87 -1.34 4.08
C HIS A 63 3.33 -2.58 3.39
N LEU A 64 3.61 -2.71 2.10
CA LEU A 64 3.16 -3.80 1.27
C LEU A 64 4.37 -4.63 0.84
N ALA A 65 4.32 -5.94 1.08
CA ALA A 65 5.16 -6.87 0.35
C ALA A 65 4.49 -7.17 -1.00
N VAL A 66 5.20 -6.98 -2.09
CA VAL A 66 4.72 -7.19 -3.46
C VAL A 66 5.56 -8.28 -4.14
N SER A 67 4.90 -9.33 -4.61
CA SER A 67 5.59 -10.41 -5.35
C SER A 67 5.72 -10.13 -6.83
N LEU A 68 4.89 -9.23 -7.36
CA LEU A 68 4.82 -8.94 -8.79
C LEU A 68 4.37 -7.50 -9.03
N PHE A 69 5.15 -6.76 -9.81
CA PHE A 69 4.81 -5.43 -10.32
C PHE A 69 4.83 -5.45 -11.85
N GLU A 70 3.64 -5.49 -12.45
CA GLU A 70 3.48 -5.49 -13.91
C GLU A 70 2.95 -4.13 -14.38
N THR A 71 3.67 -3.50 -15.30
CA THR A 71 3.21 -2.28 -15.98
C THR A 71 2.75 -2.63 -17.38
N HIS A 72 1.44 -2.62 -17.61
CA HIS A 72 0.91 -2.74 -18.96
C HIS A 72 0.91 -1.36 -19.63
N GLN A 73 1.86 -1.16 -20.55
CA GLN A 73 1.83 -0.09 -21.54
C GLN A 73 1.09 -0.61 -22.78
N ARG A 74 -0.06 -0.01 -23.07
CA ARG A 74 -0.69 -0.02 -24.40
C ARG A 74 -0.66 1.41 -24.92
#